data_AF-A0AAU6YBB3-F1
#
_entry.id   AF-A0AAU6YBB3-F1
#
_cell.length_a   1.000
_cell.length_b   1.000
_cell.length_c   1.000
_cell.angle_alpha   90.00
_cell.angle_beta   90.00
_cell.angle_gamma   90.00
#
_symmetry.space_group_name_H-M   'P 1'
#
loop_
_entity.id
_entity.type
_entity.pdbx_description
1 polymer ?
#
loop_
_entity_poly.entity_id
_entity_poly.type
_entity_poly.pdbx_seq_one_letter_code
_entity_poly.pdbx_strand_id
1 'polypeptide(L)'
;MKKIALYSILALFLTACDAPDVANINLKEGNKISLNNVKSTKSYMATKDDKDRQYHYFETTADLKTVYLDFSQQLEKNGYKPTVKTQEESAIQVYFKKPNSAMIVANFKQANPNQATTQAVLSWVVN
;
A
#
# COMPACT_ATOMS: atom_id res chain seq x y z
N MET A 1 38.56 -37.66 33.82
CA MET A 1 38.57 -36.37 33.07
C MET A 1 37.16 -36.06 32.60
N LYS A 2 36.43 -35.16 33.25
CA LYS A 2 35.06 -34.77 32.86
C LYS A 2 35.13 -33.47 32.05
N LYS A 3 34.81 -33.53 30.76
CA LYS A 3 34.74 -32.37 29.87
C LYS A 3 33.34 -31.78 29.96
N ILE A 4 33.21 -30.57 30.50
CA ILE A 4 31.95 -29.83 30.54
C ILE A 4 31.79 -29.17 29.17
N ALA A 5 30.77 -29.59 28.42
CA ALA A 5 30.39 -28.95 27.17
C ALA A 5 29.72 -27.60 27.52
N LEU A 6 30.41 -26.51 27.21
CA LEU A 6 29.84 -25.17 27.27
C LEU A 6 28.92 -25.02 26.07
N TYR A 7 27.61 -25.17 26.29
CA TYR A 7 26.61 -24.87 25.28
C TYR A 7 26.63 -23.37 25.02
N SER A 8 27.06 -23.00 23.81
CA SER A 8 26.95 -21.64 23.28
C SER A 8 25.50 -21.20 23.38
N ILE A 9 25.24 -20.22 24.25
CA ILE A 9 23.97 -19.50 24.32
C ILE A 9 23.83 -18.78 22.98
N LEU A 10 23.01 -19.37 22.10
CA LEU A 10 22.57 -18.75 20.87
C LEU A 10 21.75 -17.53 21.28
N ALA A 11 22.37 -16.35 21.21
CA ALA A 11 21.69 -15.08 21.42
C ALA A 11 20.65 -14.94 20.31
N LEU A 12 19.39 -15.24 20.66
CA LEU A 12 18.22 -14.83 19.91
C LEU A 12 18.18 -13.30 19.98
N PHE A 13 18.84 -12.63 19.04
CA PHE A 13 18.51 -11.26 18.70
C PHE A 13 17.09 -11.29 18.13
N LEU A 14 16.11 -11.25 19.02
CA LEU A 14 14.78 -10.78 18.73
C LEU A 14 14.95 -9.30 18.37
N THR A 15 15.29 -9.03 17.11
CA THR A 15 14.91 -7.76 16.52
C THR A 15 13.39 -7.74 16.64
N ALA A 16 12.87 -6.95 17.57
CA ALA A 16 11.49 -6.50 17.51
C ALA A 16 11.39 -5.73 16.19
N CYS A 17 11.09 -6.45 15.11
CA CYS A 17 10.54 -5.87 13.91
C CYS A 17 9.18 -5.39 14.37
N ASP A 18 9.07 -4.10 14.71
CA ASP A 18 7.78 -3.46 14.94
C ASP A 18 6.83 -3.95 13.85
N ALA A 19 5.68 -4.48 14.26
CA ALA A 19 4.71 -5.01 13.31
C ALA A 19 4.52 -3.94 12.22
N PRO A 20 4.72 -4.27 10.94
CA PRO A 20 4.70 -3.25 9.90
C PRO A 20 3.36 -2.52 9.97
N ASP A 21 3.41 -1.20 9.82
CA ASP A 21 2.22 -0.36 9.69
C ASP A 21 1.39 -0.87 8.49
N VAL A 22 0.41 -1.74 8.75
CA VAL A 22 -0.34 -2.46 7.72
C VAL A 22 -1.80 -2.02 7.73
N ALA A 23 -2.28 -1.56 6.57
CA ALA A 23 -3.69 -1.36 6.33
C ALA A 23 -4.26 -2.45 5.42
N ASN A 24 -5.48 -2.88 5.74
CA ASN A 24 -6.20 -3.85 4.93
C ASN A 24 -7.38 -3.18 4.26
N ILE A 25 -7.55 -3.41 2.96
CA ILE A 25 -8.76 -2.99 2.24
C ILE A 25 -9.35 -4.16 1.47
N ASN A 26 -10.68 -4.15 1.34
CA ASN A 26 -11.41 -5.10 0.50
C ASN A 26 -11.60 -4.47 -0.88
N LEU A 27 -11.11 -5.16 -1.90
CA LEU A 27 -11.39 -4.83 -3.28
C LEU A 27 -12.86 -5.12 -3.61
N LYS A 28 -13.38 -4.52 -4.68
CA LYS A 28 -14.79 -4.69 -5.09
C LYS A 28 -15.17 -6.16 -5.27
N GLU A 29 -14.25 -6.98 -5.77
CA GLU A 29 -14.48 -8.41 -5.98
C GLU A 29 -14.42 -9.27 -4.71
N GLY A 30 -14.21 -8.67 -3.53
CA GLY A 30 -14.13 -9.37 -2.25
C GLY A 30 -12.73 -9.83 -1.85
N ASN A 31 -11.72 -9.65 -2.70
CA ASN A 31 -10.33 -9.93 -2.34
C ASN A 31 -9.80 -8.88 -1.37
N LYS A 32 -9.11 -9.33 -0.32
CA LYS A 32 -8.44 -8.47 0.64
C LYS A 32 -7.00 -8.22 0.21
N ILE A 33 -6.55 -6.96 0.24
CA ILE A 33 -5.14 -6.62 0.07
C ILE A 33 -4.58 -6.00 1.35
N SER A 34 -3.31 -6.25 1.61
CA SER A 34 -2.56 -5.70 2.74
C SER A 34 -1.50 -4.75 2.22
N LEU A 35 -1.59 -3.49 2.63
CA LEU A 35 -0.72 -2.38 2.23
C LEU A 35 0.18 -2.02 3.39
N ASN A 36 1.48 -1.88 3.15
CA ASN A 36 2.48 -1.60 4.18
C ASN A 36 2.79 -0.10 4.27
N ASN A 37 3.49 0.28 5.34
CA ASN A 37 3.88 1.66 5.65
C ASN A 37 2.68 2.60 5.86
N VAL A 38 1.52 2.08 6.26
CA VAL A 38 0.29 2.87 6.40
C VAL A 38 0.07 3.29 7.85
N LYS A 39 0.30 4.58 8.13
CA LYS A 39 0.05 5.19 9.44
C LYS A 39 -1.43 5.30 9.76
N SER A 40 -2.23 5.73 8.79
CA SER A 40 -3.66 5.95 8.97
C SER A 40 -4.43 5.71 7.69
N THR A 41 -5.71 5.35 7.83
CA THR A 41 -6.62 5.12 6.70
C THR A 41 -7.97 5.78 6.97
N LYS A 42 -8.53 6.42 5.94
CA LYS A 42 -9.91 6.93 5.93
C LYS A 42 -10.60 6.45 4.67
N SER A 43 -11.84 5.99 4.80
CA SER A 43 -12.61 5.48 3.66
C SER A 43 -13.96 6.19 3.59
N TYR A 44 -14.41 6.54 2.39
CA TYR A 44 -15.70 7.19 2.16
C TYR A 44 -16.20 6.91 0.75
N MET A 45 -17.49 7.12 0.54
CA MET A 45 -18.11 7.09 -0.78
C MET A 45 -18.37 8.52 -1.26
N ALA A 46 -18.17 8.77 -2.54
CA ALA A 46 -18.59 10.01 -3.17
C ALA A 46 -19.01 9.77 -4.62
N THR A 47 -19.99 10.55 -5.09
CA THR A 47 -20.44 10.53 -6.47
C THR A 47 -19.54 11.43 -7.31
N LYS A 48 -19.00 10.90 -8.40
CA LYS A 48 -18.20 11.63 -9.37
C LYS A 48 -18.53 11.13 -10.78
N ASP A 49 -18.78 12.05 -11.70
CA ASP A 49 -19.14 11.73 -13.09
C ASP A 49 -20.35 10.79 -13.17
N ASP A 50 -21.41 11.09 -12.40
CA ASP A 50 -22.66 10.31 -12.27
C ASP A 50 -22.48 8.86 -11.81
N LYS A 51 -21.34 8.55 -11.18
CA LYS A 51 -21.04 7.22 -10.65
C LYS A 51 -20.60 7.28 -9.21
N ASP A 52 -21.11 6.35 -8.41
CA ASP A 52 -20.66 6.18 -7.03
C ASP A 52 -19.29 5.53 -7.01
N ARG A 53 -18.39 6.14 -6.23
CA ARG A 53 -17.01 5.67 -6.09
C ARG A 53 -16.69 5.46 -4.63
N GLN A 54 -16.04 4.33 -4.36
CA GLN A 54 -15.37 4.09 -3.10
C GLN A 54 -14.00 4.77 -3.15
N TYR A 55 -13.67 5.52 -2.10
CA TYR A 55 -12.36 6.11 -1.88
C TYR A 55 -11.72 5.53 -0.61
N HIS A 56 -10.43 5.26 -0.70
CA HIS A 56 -9.57 4.93 0.43
C HIS A 56 -8.37 5.87 0.41
N TYR A 57 -8.27 6.69 1.45
CA TYR A 57 -7.19 7.63 1.68
C TYR A 57 -6.23 7.04 2.71
N PHE A 58 -4.93 7.14 2.44
CA PHE A 58 -3.86 6.62 3.27
C PHE A 58 -2.83 7.71 3.55
N GLU A 59 -2.45 7.85 4.82
CA GLU A 59 -1.22 8.55 5.20
C GLU A 59 -0.16 7.49 5.49
N THR A 60 1.04 7.64 4.93
CA THR A 60 2.10 6.64 5.05
C THR A 60 3.31 7.14 5.82
N THR A 61 4.18 6.21 6.19
CA THR A 61 5.45 6.45 6.90
C THR A 61 6.68 6.32 5.98
N ALA A 62 6.46 6.27 4.67
CA ALA A 62 7.51 6.07 3.67
C ALA A 62 7.41 7.06 2.50
N ASP A 63 8.52 7.20 1.77
CA ASP A 63 8.63 8.03 0.57
C ASP A 63 7.78 7.50 -0.61
N LEU A 64 7.60 8.36 -1.61
CA LEU A 64 6.73 8.19 -2.76
C LEU A 64 7.06 6.91 -3.54
N LYS A 65 8.34 6.65 -3.76
CA LYS A 65 8.79 5.49 -4.55
C LYS A 65 8.51 4.21 -3.78
N THR A 66 8.83 4.19 -2.50
CA THR A 66 8.59 3.02 -1.62
C THR A 66 7.11 2.68 -1.55
N VAL A 67 6.25 3.67 -1.30
CA VAL A 67 4.79 3.49 -1.19
C VAL A 67 4.19 3.05 -2.53
N TYR A 68 4.59 3.69 -3.63
CA TYR A 68 4.13 3.32 -4.96
C TYR A 68 4.47 1.86 -5.29
N LEU A 69 5.70 1.43 -5.02
CA LEU A 69 6.13 0.05 -5.28
C LEU A 69 5.37 -0.95 -4.42
N ASP A 70 5.20 -0.68 -3.12
CA ASP A 70 4.44 -1.56 -2.23
C ASP A 70 2.99 -1.73 -2.70
N PHE A 71 2.29 -0.63 -2.94
CA PHE A 71 0.87 -0.67 -3.33
C PHE A 71 0.70 -1.33 -4.70
N SER A 72 1.60 -1.05 -5.65
CA SER A 72 1.57 -1.65 -6.99
C SER A 72 1.78 -3.15 -6.92
N GLN A 73 2.78 -3.62 -6.15
CA GLN A 73 3.04 -5.05 -5.98
C GLN A 73 1.84 -5.79 -5.40
N GLN A 74 1.14 -5.20 -4.43
CA GLN A 74 -0.04 -5.84 -3.83
C GLN A 74 -1.21 -5.93 -4.81
N LEU A 75 -1.43 -4.91 -5.63
CA LEU A 75 -2.45 -4.92 -6.67
C LEU A 75 -2.09 -5.87 -7.82
N GLU A 76 -0.83 -5.91 -8.23
CA GLU A 76 -0.32 -6.83 -9.25
C GLU A 76 -0.43 -8.29 -8.84
N LYS A 77 -0.12 -8.62 -7.58
CA LYS A 77 -0.38 -9.97 -7.00
C LYS A 77 -1.85 -10.38 -7.09
N ASN A 78 -2.77 -9.41 -7.13
CA ASN A 78 -4.21 -9.63 -7.28
C ASN A 78 -4.68 -9.58 -8.74
N GLY A 79 -3.76 -9.58 -9.71
CA GLY A 79 -4.04 -9.66 -11.15
C GLY A 79 -4.32 -8.33 -11.83
N TYR A 80 -4.13 -7.21 -11.13
CA TYR A 80 -4.22 -5.88 -11.74
C TYR A 80 -2.95 -5.54 -12.51
N LYS A 81 -3.09 -4.89 -13.65
CA LYS A 81 -1.98 -4.39 -14.47
C LYS A 81 -1.91 -2.86 -14.34
N PRO A 82 -0.76 -2.29 -13.92
CA PRO A 82 -0.60 -0.85 -13.81
C PRO A 82 -0.47 -0.18 -15.18
N THR A 83 -0.94 1.05 -15.28
CA THR A 83 -0.67 1.97 -16.39
C THR A 83 -0.43 3.35 -15.78
N VAL A 84 0.83 3.77 -15.72
CA VAL A 84 1.21 5.09 -15.22
C VAL A 84 0.66 6.16 -16.16
N LYS A 85 -0.05 7.14 -15.59
CA LYS A 85 -0.65 8.28 -16.32
C LYS A 85 0.18 9.54 -16.17
N THR A 86 0.67 9.78 -14.95
CA THR A 86 1.52 10.91 -14.61
C THR A 86 2.59 10.44 -13.64
N GLN A 87 3.81 10.90 -13.84
CA GLN A 87 4.92 10.67 -12.94
C GLN A 87 5.78 11.93 -12.88
N GLU A 88 5.64 12.64 -11.76
CA GLU A 88 6.36 13.85 -11.41
C GLU A 88 7.20 13.57 -10.16
N GLU A 89 8.07 14.50 -9.78
CA GLU A 89 8.94 14.37 -8.60
C GLU A 89 8.13 14.14 -7.30
N SER A 90 6.99 14.81 -7.17
CA SER A 90 6.16 14.78 -5.96
C SER A 90 4.84 14.02 -6.10
N ALA A 91 4.55 13.45 -7.28
CA ALA A 91 3.27 12.83 -7.54
C ALA A 91 3.33 11.70 -8.58
N ILE A 92 2.55 10.64 -8.35
CA ILE A 92 2.35 9.56 -9.31
C ILE A 92 0.85 9.28 -9.42
N GLN A 93 0.33 9.21 -10.64
CA GLN A 93 -1.02 8.72 -10.92
C GLN A 93 -0.94 7.44 -11.74
N VAL A 94 -1.61 6.39 -11.29
CA VAL A 94 -1.60 5.07 -11.96
C VAL A 94 -3.01 4.51 -12.04
N TYR A 95 -3.34 3.94 -13.19
CA TYR A 95 -4.58 3.17 -13.38
C TYR A 95 -4.25 1.69 -13.35
N PHE A 96 -4.92 0.95 -12.48
CA PHE A 96 -4.79 -0.50 -12.34
C PHE A 96 -6.01 -1.17 -12.95
N LYS A 97 -5.78 -2.03 -13.96
CA LYS A 97 -6.85 -2.71 -14.70
C LYS A 97 -6.76 -4.22 -14.54
N LYS A 98 -7.91 -4.87 -14.37
CA LYS A 98 -8.05 -6.33 -14.33
C LYS A 98 -9.33 -6.72 -15.07
N PRO A 99 -9.32 -7.78 -15.91
CA PRO A 99 -10.52 -8.22 -16.61
C PRO A 99 -11.69 -8.46 -15.64
N ASN A 100 -12.90 -8.08 -16.03
CA ASN A 100 -14.14 -8.25 -15.25
C ASN A 100 -14.10 -7.63 -13.84
N SER A 101 -13.20 -6.68 -13.58
CA SER A 101 -13.05 -5.99 -12.29
C SER A 101 -13.11 -4.48 -12.49
N ALA A 102 -13.49 -3.75 -11.45
CA ALA A 102 -13.48 -2.28 -11.51
C ALA A 102 -12.04 -1.77 -11.67
N MET A 103 -11.84 -0.76 -12.52
CA MET A 103 -10.54 -0.10 -12.63
C MET A 103 -10.26 0.67 -11.34
N ILE A 104 -9.08 0.44 -10.75
CA ILE A 104 -8.61 1.18 -9.59
C ILE A 104 -7.79 2.37 -10.08
N VAL A 105 -8.16 3.56 -9.64
CA VAL A 105 -7.40 4.80 -9.86
C VAL A 105 -6.63 5.09 -8.59
N ALA A 106 -5.30 5.12 -8.71
CA ALA A 106 -4.38 5.41 -7.61
C ALA A 106 -3.71 6.77 -7.84
N ASN A 107 -3.68 7.60 -6.80
CA ASN A 107 -2.90 8.83 -6.77
C ASN A 107 -1.98 8.79 -5.54
N PHE A 108 -0.71 9.06 -5.75
CA PHE A 108 0.32 9.15 -4.72
C PHE A 108 0.88 10.56 -4.74
N LYS A 109 1.02 11.19 -3.59
CA LYS A 109 1.55 12.55 -3.47
C LYS A 109 2.46 12.66 -2.25
N GLN A 110 3.67 13.14 -2.45
CA GLN A 110 4.62 13.49 -1.40
C GLN A 110 4.84 14.99 -1.43
N ALA A 111 4.17 15.72 -0.53
CA ALA A 111 4.19 17.19 -0.53
C ALA A 111 5.58 17.78 -0.29
N ASN A 112 6.45 17.06 0.43
CA ASN A 112 7.83 17.45 0.67
C ASN A 112 8.77 16.27 0.29
N PRO A 113 9.57 16.40 -0.78
CA PRO A 113 10.54 15.37 -1.21
C PRO A 113 11.52 14.92 -0.12
N ASN A 114 11.76 15.76 0.89
CA ASN A 114 12.70 15.48 1.98
C ASN A 114 12.06 14.75 3.17
N GLN A 115 10.77 14.41 3.11
CA GLN A 115 10.06 13.68 4.17
C GLN A 115 9.62 12.31 3.69
N ALA A 116 9.84 11.28 4.51
CA ALA A 116 9.33 9.93 4.28
C ALA A 116 7.82 9.85 4.61
N THR A 117 7.00 10.63 3.91
CA THR A 117 5.55 10.66 4.12
C THR A 117 4.85 10.91 2.80
N THR A 118 4.05 9.93 2.39
CA THR A 118 3.25 9.99 1.17
C THR A 118 1.78 9.90 1.52
N GLN A 119 0.96 10.64 0.80
CA GLN A 119 -0.48 10.49 0.81
C GLN A 119 -0.86 9.66 -0.41
N ALA A 120 -1.58 8.56 -0.18
CA ALA A 120 -2.07 7.71 -1.26
C ALA A 120 -3.60 7.70 -1.26
N VAL A 121 -4.20 7.68 -2.44
CA VAL A 121 -5.65 7.51 -2.62
C VAL A 121 -5.90 6.42 -3.64
N LEU A 122 -6.61 5.38 -3.22
CA LEU A 122 -7.16 4.37 -4.12
C LEU A 122 -8.66 4.61 -4.27
N SER A 123 -9.16 4.54 -5.50
CA SER A 123 -10.60 4.66 -5.76
C SER A 123 -11.08 3.79 -6.90
N TRP A 124 -12.33 3.34 -6.82
CA TRP A 124 -12.99 2.59 -7.89
C TRP A 124 -14.50 2.82 -7.87
N VAL A 125 -15.14 2.56 -9.01
CA VAL A 125 -16.58 2.64 -9.17
C VAL A 125 -17.24 1.42 -8.52
N VAL A 126 -18.23 1.67 -7.65
CA VAL A 126 -19.02 0.61 -7.02
C VAL A 126 -20.26 0.25 -7.82
N ASN A 127 -20.87 1.20 -8.54
CA ASN A 127 -22.06 1.00 -9.37
C ASN A 127 -21.84 1.49 -10.81
#